data_AF-C9WVN8-F1
#
_entry.id   AF-C9WVN8-F1
#
_cell.length_a   1.000
_cell.length_b   1.000
_cell.length_c   1.000
_cell.angle_alpha   90.00
_cell.angle_beta   90.00
_cell.angle_gamma   90.00
#
_symmetry.space_group_name_H-M   'P 1'
#
loop_
_entity.id
_entity.type
_entity.pdbx_description
1 polymer ?
#
loop_
_entity_poly.entity_id
_entity_poly.type
_entity_poly.pdbx_seq_one_letter_code
_entity_poly.pdbx_strand_id
1 'polypeptide(L)'
;NSADESVKGPNLTEISKKITNSNAVVLAVKEVETLLASIDELANKAIGKQITANGLNAQAGQNGTLLAGAYAISVLIAEKLNILKNDELKEKIEDAKKCTKAFTDKLKSSHGNLGQAADDDNAKKAILKTNQAGKDKGAEELEKLFESVRALSKAAQDALTNAVKELTSPVVAES
;
A
#
# COMPACT_ATOMS: atom_id res chain seq x y z
N ASN A 1 -5.55 22.10 -52.55
CA ASN A 1 -5.31 22.18 -51.10
C ASN A 1 -5.27 20.74 -50.58
N SER A 2 -4.13 20.08 -50.72
CA SER A 2 -3.94 18.76 -50.09
C SER A 2 -3.73 19.07 -48.62
N ALA A 3 -4.76 18.90 -47.80
CA ALA A 3 -4.57 18.88 -46.37
C ALA A 3 -3.55 17.77 -46.11
N ASP A 4 -2.37 18.16 -45.67
CA ASP A 4 -1.28 17.26 -45.33
C ASP A 4 -1.79 16.33 -44.23
N GLU A 5 -2.00 15.06 -44.56
CA GLU A 5 -2.41 14.03 -43.59
C GLU A 5 -1.33 13.79 -42.51
N SER A 6 -0.16 14.46 -42.62
CA SER A 6 0.98 14.35 -41.70
C SER A 6 0.77 14.96 -40.31
N VAL A 7 -0.32 15.71 -40.06
CA VAL A 7 -0.60 16.31 -38.75
C VAL A 7 -1.95 15.84 -38.21
N LYS A 8 -2.13 14.52 -38.09
CA LYS A 8 -3.24 13.99 -37.29
C LYS A 8 -2.95 14.33 -35.83
N GLY A 9 -3.82 15.12 -35.20
CA GLY A 9 -3.74 15.43 -33.76
C GLY A 9 -3.91 14.18 -32.89
N PRO A 10 -3.56 14.25 -31.59
CA PRO A 10 -3.63 13.12 -30.67
C PRO A 10 -5.01 12.44 -30.65
N ASN A 11 -5.03 11.10 -30.59
CA ASN A 11 -6.27 10.32 -30.52
C ASN A 11 -6.95 10.49 -29.15
N LEU A 12 -7.78 11.52 -29.01
CA LEU A 12 -8.39 11.90 -27.73
C LEU A 12 -9.27 10.80 -27.13
N THR A 13 -9.95 9.99 -27.95
CA THR A 13 -10.78 8.87 -27.47
C THR A 13 -9.93 7.79 -26.79
N GLU A 14 -8.78 7.47 -27.38
CA GLU A 14 -7.87 6.48 -26.81
C GLU A 14 -7.14 7.01 -25.58
N ILE A 15 -6.65 8.25 -25.63
CA ILE A 15 -5.95 8.90 -24.52
C ILE A 15 -6.87 9.07 -23.32
N SER A 16 -8.12 9.53 -23.51
CA SER A 16 -9.07 9.67 -22.41
C SER A 16 -9.36 8.34 -21.73
N LYS A 17 -9.51 7.25 -22.49
CA LYS A 17 -9.65 5.89 -21.94
C LYS A 17 -8.42 5.45 -21.16
N LYS A 18 -7.21 5.72 -21.67
CA LYS A 18 -5.95 5.43 -20.97
C LYS A 18 -5.86 6.19 -19.65
N ILE A 19 -6.18 7.48 -19.64
CA ILE A 19 -6.21 8.32 -18.43
C ILE A 19 -7.21 7.77 -17.41
N THR A 20 -8.44 7.44 -17.84
CA THR A 20 -9.46 6.87 -16.93
C THR A 20 -8.99 5.58 -16.29
N ASN A 21 -8.41 4.66 -17.08
CA ASN A 21 -7.91 3.38 -16.57
C ASN A 21 -6.74 3.57 -15.60
N SER A 22 -5.74 4.39 -15.96
CA SER A 22 -4.59 4.68 -15.08
C SER A 22 -5.03 5.37 -13.79
N ASN A 23 -6.00 6.29 -13.85
CA ASN A 23 -6.53 6.95 -12.68
C ASN A 23 -7.25 5.98 -11.72
N ALA A 24 -8.02 5.03 -12.26
CA ALA A 24 -8.64 3.99 -11.44
C ALA A 24 -7.61 3.13 -10.69
N VAL A 25 -6.47 2.81 -11.33
CA VAL A 25 -5.36 2.09 -10.70
C VAL A 25 -4.71 2.93 -9.60
N VAL A 26 -4.44 4.22 -9.86
CA VAL A 26 -3.89 5.14 -8.84
C VAL A 26 -4.78 5.22 -7.60
N LEU A 27 -6.11 5.33 -7.79
CA LEU A 27 -7.06 5.36 -6.67
C LEU A 27 -7.05 4.06 -5.86
N ALA A 28 -7.02 2.90 -6.53
CA ALA A 28 -6.96 1.60 -5.85
C ALA A 28 -5.65 1.41 -5.06
N VAL A 29 -4.51 1.80 -5.62
CA VAL A 29 -3.23 1.77 -4.90
C VAL A 29 -3.23 2.74 -3.72
N LYS A 30 -3.88 3.91 -3.87
CA LYS A 30 -3.99 4.89 -2.78
C LYS A 30 -4.80 4.39 -1.59
N GLU A 31 -5.83 3.58 -1.84
CA GLU A 31 -6.58 2.91 -0.78
C GLU A 31 -5.65 1.99 0.03
N VAL A 32 -4.82 1.19 -0.64
CA VAL A 32 -3.84 0.30 0.01
C VAL A 32 -2.80 1.08 0.82
N GLU A 33 -2.26 2.19 0.28
CA GLU A 33 -1.35 3.07 1.02
C GLU A 33 -1.98 3.59 2.31
N THR A 34 -3.25 4.00 2.25
CA THR A 34 -3.99 4.53 3.39
C THR A 34 -4.20 3.46 4.47
N LEU A 35 -4.52 2.22 4.07
CA LEU A 35 -4.62 1.10 4.99
C LEU A 35 -3.28 0.81 5.68
N LEU A 36 -2.17 0.82 4.95
CA LEU A 36 -0.84 0.69 5.55
C LEU A 36 -0.52 1.82 6.53
N ALA A 37 -0.82 3.06 6.15
CA ALA A 37 -0.65 4.21 7.03
C ALA A 37 -1.48 4.07 8.32
N SER A 38 -2.68 3.46 8.26
CA SER A 38 -3.46 3.19 9.46
C SER A 38 -2.78 2.21 10.42
N ILE A 39 -2.09 1.18 9.91
CA ILE A 39 -1.28 0.28 10.75
C ILE A 39 -0.11 1.04 11.39
N ASP A 40 0.54 1.93 10.64
CA ASP A 40 1.63 2.77 11.16
C ASP A 40 1.14 3.73 12.25
N GLU A 41 -0.06 4.31 12.10
CA GLU A 41 -0.67 5.16 13.14
C GLU A 41 -0.98 4.35 14.40
N LEU A 42 -1.54 3.14 14.25
CA LEU A 42 -1.75 2.21 15.38
C LEU A 42 -0.43 1.90 16.10
N ALA A 43 0.64 1.62 15.35
CA ALA A 43 1.95 1.30 15.90
C ALA A 43 2.57 2.48 16.65
N ASN A 44 2.51 3.69 16.07
CA ASN A 44 3.13 4.89 16.63
C ASN A 44 2.34 5.51 17.78
N LYS A 45 1.01 5.34 17.81
CA LYS A 45 0.14 6.04 18.77
C LYS A 45 -0.48 5.15 19.82
N ALA A 46 -0.84 3.91 19.49
CA ALA A 46 -1.73 3.11 20.33
C ALA A 46 -1.04 1.99 21.11
N ILE A 47 0.19 1.60 20.76
CA ILE A 47 0.94 0.60 21.53
C ILE A 47 1.17 1.10 22.96
N GLY A 48 0.84 0.25 23.94
CA GLY A 48 1.01 0.54 25.36
C GLY A 48 0.11 1.67 25.83
N LYS A 49 -1.06 1.87 25.19
CA LYS A 49 -2.01 2.94 25.51
C LYS A 49 -3.41 2.44 25.83
N GLN A 50 -4.15 3.27 26.56
CA GLN A 50 -5.58 3.19 26.78
C GLN A 50 -6.22 4.57 26.61
N ILE A 51 -7.54 4.61 26.41
CA ILE A 51 -8.31 5.87 26.40
C ILE A 51 -8.66 6.26 27.83
N THR A 52 -8.46 7.52 28.17
CA THR A 52 -8.87 8.16 29.42
C THR A 52 -9.67 9.43 29.11
N ALA A 53 -10.19 10.11 30.14
CA ALA A 53 -10.86 11.40 29.97
C ALA A 53 -9.99 12.46 29.25
N ASN A 54 -8.66 12.30 29.28
CA ASN A 54 -7.70 13.22 28.67
C ASN A 54 -7.10 12.67 27.35
N GLY A 55 -7.72 11.65 26.75
CA GLY A 55 -7.22 10.98 25.55
C GLY A 55 -6.31 9.78 25.87
N LEU A 56 -5.33 9.51 24.99
CA LEU A 56 -4.44 8.36 25.12
C LEU A 56 -3.48 8.51 26.30
N ASN A 57 -3.51 7.56 27.24
CA ASN A 57 -2.58 7.47 28.37
C ASN A 57 -1.91 6.09 28.41
N ALA A 58 -0.84 5.94 29.19
CA ALA A 58 -0.10 4.69 29.29
C ALA A 58 -0.96 3.53 29.85
N GLN A 59 -0.82 2.36 29.23
CA GLN A 59 -1.32 1.06 29.68
C GLN A 59 -0.43 -0.02 29.07
N ALA A 60 0.58 -0.44 29.82
CA ALA A 60 1.58 -1.37 29.30
C ALA A 60 1.01 -2.78 29.10
N GLY A 61 1.43 -3.42 28.02
CA GLY A 61 1.32 -4.85 27.80
C GLY A 61 -0.07 -5.44 27.59
N GLN A 62 -0.99 -4.64 27.05
CA GLN A 62 -2.34 -5.08 26.68
C GLN A 62 -2.61 -4.85 25.18
N ASN A 63 -1.66 -5.21 24.31
CA ASN A 63 -1.72 -4.90 22.89
C ASN A 63 -2.38 -5.99 22.02
N GLY A 64 -2.86 -7.09 22.60
CA GLY A 64 -3.36 -8.24 21.82
C GLY A 64 -4.52 -7.88 20.88
N THR A 65 -5.48 -7.08 21.34
CA THR A 65 -6.62 -6.64 20.52
C THR A 65 -6.21 -5.59 19.47
N LEU A 66 -5.26 -4.72 19.81
CA LEU A 66 -4.65 -3.77 18.85
C LEU A 66 -3.99 -4.53 17.68
N LEU A 67 -3.22 -5.58 18.00
CA LEU A 67 -2.55 -6.41 17.00
C LEU A 67 -3.53 -7.24 16.18
N ALA A 68 -4.63 -7.72 16.77
CA ALA A 68 -5.71 -8.36 16.03
C ALA A 68 -6.34 -7.39 15.00
N GLY A 69 -6.48 -6.10 15.36
CA GLY A 69 -6.91 -5.05 14.44
C GLY A 69 -5.91 -4.83 13.29
N ALA A 70 -4.62 -4.74 13.60
CA ALA A 70 -3.58 -4.61 12.57
C ALA A 70 -3.54 -5.83 11.62
N TYR A 71 -3.74 -7.04 12.15
CA TYR A 71 -3.88 -8.26 11.35
C TYR A 71 -5.11 -8.23 10.44
N ALA A 72 -6.27 -7.77 10.94
CA ALA A 72 -7.47 -7.63 10.12
C ALA A 72 -7.24 -6.63 8.95
N ILE A 73 -6.55 -5.53 9.20
CA ILE A 73 -6.17 -4.57 8.15
C ILE A 73 -5.20 -5.21 7.14
N SER A 74 -4.25 -6.04 7.58
CA SER A 74 -3.33 -6.74 6.67
C SER A 74 -4.06 -7.72 5.74
N VAL A 75 -5.09 -8.41 6.25
CA VAL A 75 -5.97 -9.27 5.43
C VAL A 75 -6.74 -8.43 4.41
N LEU A 76 -7.32 -7.29 4.83
CA LEU A 76 -8.01 -6.38 3.92
C LEU A 76 -7.08 -5.84 2.81
N ILE A 77 -5.83 -5.51 3.14
CA ILE A 77 -4.83 -5.12 2.13
C ILE A 77 -4.61 -6.26 1.11
N ALA A 78 -4.55 -7.51 1.56
CA ALA A 78 -4.40 -8.66 0.67
C ALA A 78 -5.60 -8.79 -0.29
N GLU A 79 -6.82 -8.63 0.22
CA GLU A 79 -8.04 -8.64 -0.60
C GLU A 79 -8.01 -7.54 -1.68
N LYS A 80 -7.64 -6.31 -1.30
CA LYS A 80 -7.54 -5.16 -2.22
C LYS A 80 -6.50 -5.37 -3.31
N LEU A 81 -5.32 -5.90 -2.94
CA LEU A 81 -4.28 -6.21 -3.92
C LEU A 81 -4.68 -7.39 -4.83
N ASN A 82 -5.43 -8.37 -4.34
CA ASN A 82 -5.89 -9.52 -5.13
C ASN A 82 -6.87 -9.14 -6.24
N ILE A 83 -7.73 -8.14 -6.01
CA ILE A 83 -8.67 -7.64 -7.02
C ILE A 83 -8.04 -6.61 -7.96
N LEU A 84 -6.88 -6.04 -7.60
CA LEU A 84 -6.17 -5.08 -8.43
C LEU A 84 -5.53 -5.78 -9.64
N LYS A 85 -6.00 -5.43 -10.84
CA LYS A 85 -5.51 -5.96 -12.12
C LYS A 85 -5.03 -4.82 -13.02
N ASN A 86 -3.77 -4.90 -13.42
CA ASN A 86 -3.19 -4.04 -14.43
C ASN A 86 -1.99 -4.79 -15.04
N ASP A 87 -2.01 -5.02 -16.36
CA ASP A 87 -0.99 -5.84 -17.02
C ASP A 87 0.37 -5.14 -17.05
N GLU A 88 0.40 -3.82 -17.21
CA GLU A 88 1.63 -3.01 -17.22
C GLU A 88 2.34 -3.01 -15.85
N LEU A 89 1.59 -3.10 -14.76
CA LEU A 89 2.09 -3.06 -13.38
C LEU A 89 2.07 -4.42 -12.68
N LYS A 90 1.81 -5.51 -13.41
CA LYS A 90 1.59 -6.85 -12.86
C LYS A 90 2.71 -7.30 -11.91
N GLU A 91 3.97 -7.11 -12.29
CA GLU A 91 5.12 -7.47 -11.46
C GLU A 91 5.09 -6.78 -10.08
N LYS A 92 4.86 -5.46 -10.06
CA LYS A 92 4.80 -4.67 -8.82
C LYS A 92 3.59 -5.03 -7.96
N ILE A 93 2.47 -5.37 -8.60
CA ILE A 93 1.28 -5.88 -7.90
C ILE A 93 1.58 -7.22 -7.22
N GLU A 94 2.24 -8.15 -7.93
CA GLU A 94 2.60 -9.46 -7.36
C GLU A 94 3.65 -9.34 -6.24
N ASP A 95 4.61 -8.43 -6.36
CA ASP A 95 5.55 -8.12 -5.28
C ASP A 95 4.83 -7.62 -4.02
N ALA A 96 3.89 -6.67 -4.19
CA ALA A 96 3.10 -6.15 -3.08
C ALA A 96 2.28 -7.26 -2.41
N LYS A 97 1.63 -8.13 -3.19
CA LYS A 97 0.89 -9.30 -2.68
C LYS A 97 1.80 -10.25 -1.91
N LYS A 98 2.99 -10.55 -2.42
CA LYS A 98 3.97 -11.41 -1.76
C LYS A 98 4.41 -10.82 -0.42
N CYS A 99 4.69 -9.52 -0.37
CA CYS A 99 5.01 -8.82 0.87
C CYS A 99 3.83 -8.81 1.86
N THR A 100 2.59 -8.59 1.40
CA THR A 100 1.41 -8.65 2.28
C THR A 100 1.20 -10.04 2.87
N LYS A 101 1.40 -11.09 2.05
CA LYS A 101 1.32 -12.47 2.51
C LYS A 101 2.40 -12.75 3.55
N ALA A 102 3.65 -12.34 3.30
CA ALA A 102 4.75 -12.51 4.24
C ALA A 102 4.45 -11.82 5.59
N PHE A 103 3.97 -10.58 5.57
CA PHE A 103 3.59 -9.85 6.78
C PHE A 103 2.46 -10.54 7.55
N THR A 104 1.37 -10.88 6.86
CA THR A 104 0.20 -11.55 7.49
C THR A 104 0.56 -12.92 8.07
N ASP A 105 1.37 -13.71 7.36
CA ASP A 105 1.83 -15.01 7.84
C ASP A 105 2.82 -14.88 8.99
N LYS A 106 3.66 -13.83 9.00
CA LYS A 106 4.57 -13.56 10.10
C LYS A 106 3.83 -13.25 11.40
N LEU A 107 2.81 -12.38 11.34
CA LEU A 107 1.94 -12.09 12.48
C LEU A 107 1.28 -13.38 13.00
N LYS A 108 0.74 -14.19 12.09
CA LYS A 108 0.09 -15.47 12.41
C LYS A 108 1.05 -16.46 13.05
N SER A 109 2.25 -16.63 12.51
CA SER A 109 3.27 -17.52 13.06
C SER A 109 3.78 -17.05 14.44
N SER A 110 3.68 -15.75 14.71
CA SER A 110 4.08 -15.14 15.99
C SER A 110 2.96 -15.12 17.03
N HIS A 111 1.83 -15.80 16.80
CA HIS A 111 0.63 -15.74 17.67
C HIS A 111 0.90 -16.01 19.15
N GLY A 112 1.90 -16.84 19.49
CA GLY A 112 2.29 -17.10 20.89
C GLY A 112 2.76 -15.85 21.64
N ASN A 113 3.32 -14.86 20.92
CA ASN A 113 3.79 -13.58 21.48
C ASN A 113 2.82 -12.42 21.19
N LEU A 114 1.97 -12.56 20.18
CA LEU A 114 1.06 -11.50 19.70
C LEU A 114 -0.39 -11.70 20.12
N GLY A 115 -0.66 -12.71 20.97
CA GLY A 115 -1.97 -13.02 21.50
C GLY A 115 -2.47 -12.03 22.56
N GLN A 116 -3.40 -12.47 23.42
CA GLN A 116 -4.21 -11.59 24.27
C GLN A 116 -3.41 -10.67 25.21
N ALA A 117 -2.25 -11.10 25.70
CA ALA A 117 -1.38 -10.34 26.62
C ALA A 117 -0.05 -9.91 25.96
N ALA A 118 -0.09 -9.50 24.69
CA ALA A 118 1.10 -9.04 23.99
C ALA A 118 1.70 -7.79 24.66
N ASP A 119 2.95 -7.90 25.12
CA ASP A 119 3.70 -6.78 25.67
C ASP A 119 4.05 -5.72 24.61
N ASP A 120 4.49 -4.55 25.06
CA ASP A 120 4.78 -3.42 24.18
C ASP A 120 5.98 -3.69 23.25
N ASP A 121 6.95 -4.50 23.68
CA ASP A 121 8.14 -4.82 22.88
C ASP A 121 7.77 -5.79 21.74
N ASN A 122 7.01 -6.82 22.05
CA ASN A 122 6.44 -7.76 21.09
C ASN A 122 5.51 -7.05 20.09
N ALA A 123 4.68 -6.12 20.55
CA ALA A 123 3.85 -5.31 19.66
C ALA A 123 4.69 -4.43 18.71
N LYS A 124 5.74 -3.78 19.21
CA LYS A 124 6.66 -2.97 18.38
C LYS A 124 7.39 -3.84 17.35
N LYS A 125 7.90 -5.01 17.75
CA LYS A 125 8.53 -5.98 16.84
C LYS A 125 7.59 -6.50 15.75
N ALA A 126 6.27 -6.38 15.94
CA ALA A 126 5.26 -6.83 14.99
C ALA A 126 4.82 -5.72 14.01
N ILE A 127 4.56 -4.50 14.48
CA ILE A 127 3.92 -3.47 13.64
C ILE A 127 4.64 -2.11 13.63
N LEU A 128 5.68 -1.89 14.44
CA LEU A 128 6.46 -0.65 14.40
C LEU A 128 7.66 -0.81 13.47
N LYS A 129 7.49 -0.43 12.19
CA LYS A 129 8.55 -0.55 11.18
C LYS A 129 9.84 0.20 11.52
N THR A 130 9.81 1.20 12.39
CA THR A 130 10.98 1.96 12.84
C THR A 130 11.62 1.40 14.11
N ASN A 131 11.13 0.27 14.64
CA ASN A 131 11.62 -0.30 15.89
C ASN A 131 13.11 -0.67 15.79
N GLN A 132 13.90 -0.20 16.76
CA GLN A 132 15.34 -0.46 16.83
C GLN A 132 15.68 -1.70 17.66
N ALA A 133 14.78 -2.12 18.56
CA ALA A 133 14.98 -3.27 19.47
C ALA A 133 14.70 -4.64 18.80
N GLY A 134 14.53 -4.67 17.48
CA GLY A 134 14.22 -5.86 16.68
C GLY A 134 12.93 -5.72 15.88
N LYS A 135 12.80 -6.51 14.81
CA LYS A 135 11.66 -6.49 13.89
C LYS A 135 11.16 -7.90 13.53
N ASP A 136 11.53 -8.88 14.34
CA ASP A 136 11.45 -10.32 14.08
C ASP A 136 10.05 -10.93 14.18
N LYS A 137 9.00 -10.11 14.37
CA LYS A 137 7.60 -10.56 14.53
C LYS A 137 6.63 -9.97 13.51
N GLY A 138 7.14 -9.25 12.52
CA GLY A 138 6.33 -8.68 11.45
C GLY A 138 6.77 -7.29 11.01
N ALA A 139 7.49 -6.54 11.85
CA ALA A 139 7.87 -5.17 11.51
C ALA A 139 8.84 -5.09 10.32
N GLU A 140 9.65 -6.14 10.09
CA GLU A 140 10.53 -6.24 8.92
C GLU A 140 9.71 -6.51 7.65
N GLU A 141 8.76 -7.44 7.70
CA GLU A 141 7.85 -7.71 6.59
C GLU A 141 6.93 -6.51 6.29
N LEU A 142 6.51 -5.77 7.32
CA LEU A 142 5.73 -4.54 7.18
C LEU A 142 6.54 -3.45 6.49
N GLU A 143 7.82 -3.27 6.84
CA GLU A 143 8.72 -2.31 6.16
C GLU A 143 8.86 -2.63 4.68
N LYS A 144 9.12 -3.91 4.34
CA LYS A 144 9.18 -4.38 2.95
C LYS A 144 7.86 -4.18 2.20
N LEU A 145 6.73 -4.39 2.87
CA LEU A 145 5.41 -4.12 2.30
C LEU A 145 5.21 -2.63 2.01
N PHE A 146 5.60 -1.74 2.92
CA PHE A 146 5.58 -0.29 2.70
C PHE A 146 6.41 0.12 1.49
N GLU A 147 7.61 -0.44 1.33
CA GLU A 147 8.49 -0.17 0.19
C GLU A 147 7.90 -0.67 -1.13
N SER A 148 7.38 -1.90 -1.14
CA SER A 148 6.75 -2.49 -2.33
C SER A 148 5.52 -1.70 -2.78
N VAL A 149 4.63 -1.32 -1.86
CA VAL A 149 3.45 -0.50 -2.19
C VAL A 149 3.86 0.91 -2.63
N ARG A 150 4.90 1.51 -2.05
CA ARG A 150 5.44 2.80 -2.52
C ARG A 150 5.97 2.71 -3.95
N ALA A 151 6.66 1.62 -4.29
CA ALA A 151 7.14 1.39 -5.66
C ALA A 151 5.96 1.20 -6.65
N LEU A 152 4.93 0.46 -6.25
CA LEU A 152 3.70 0.30 -7.03
C LEU A 152 2.97 1.65 -7.24
N SER A 153 2.83 2.45 -6.18
CA SER A 153 2.21 3.78 -6.23
C SER A 153 2.94 4.72 -7.17
N LYS A 154 4.28 4.76 -7.09
CA LYS A 154 5.11 5.54 -8.01
C LYS A 154 4.87 5.13 -9.46
N ALA A 155 4.88 3.82 -9.75
CA ALA A 155 4.67 3.32 -11.11
C ALA A 155 3.25 3.63 -11.64
N ALA A 156 2.23 3.55 -10.79
CA ALA A 156 0.87 3.95 -11.17
C ALA A 156 0.75 5.45 -11.47
N GLN A 157 1.41 6.30 -10.67
CA GLN A 157 1.47 7.74 -10.91
C GLN A 157 2.24 8.09 -12.19
N ASP A 158 3.33 7.40 -12.47
CA ASP A 158 4.10 7.56 -13.70
C ASP A 158 3.26 7.17 -14.93
N ALA A 159 2.54 6.04 -14.87
CA ALA A 159 1.62 5.61 -15.94
C ALA A 159 0.51 6.63 -16.21
N LEU A 160 -0.11 7.19 -15.16
CA LEU A 160 -1.10 8.26 -15.30
C LEU A 160 -0.48 9.53 -15.88
N THR A 161 0.70 9.93 -15.39
CA THR A 161 1.41 11.12 -15.88
C THR A 161 1.75 10.99 -17.36
N ASN A 162 2.18 9.83 -17.82
CA ASN A 162 2.46 9.57 -19.22
C ASN A 162 1.18 9.64 -20.07
N ALA A 163 0.09 9.03 -19.62
CA ALA A 163 -1.20 9.12 -20.31
C ALA A 163 -1.69 10.58 -20.45
N VAL A 164 -1.47 11.42 -19.43
CA VAL A 164 -1.82 12.85 -19.49
C VAL A 164 -0.90 13.61 -20.46
N LYS A 165 0.41 13.31 -20.49
CA LYS A 165 1.36 13.95 -21.42
C LYS A 165 1.05 13.69 -22.90
N GLU A 166 0.42 12.56 -23.21
CA GLU A 166 -0.02 12.23 -24.57
C GLU A 166 -1.04 13.25 -25.13
N LEU A 167 -1.79 13.96 -24.26
CA LEU A 167 -2.71 15.04 -24.70
C LEU A 167 -2.01 16.19 -25.41
N THR A 168 -0.74 16.43 -25.10
CA THR A 168 0.04 17.56 -25.60
C THR A 168 1.22 17.12 -26.48
N SER A 169 1.37 15.81 -26.70
CA SER A 169 2.46 15.25 -27.50
C SER A 169 2.02 15.10 -28.96
N PRO A 170 2.88 15.39 -29.95
CA PRO A 170 2.57 15.15 -31.35
C PRO A 170 2.37 13.65 -31.59
N VAL A 171 1.45 13.28 -32.48
CA VAL A 171 1.26 11.89 -32.88
C VAL A 171 2.52 11.44 -33.62
N VAL A 172 3.17 10.39 -33.14
CA VAL A 172 4.23 9.73 -33.90
C VAL A 172 3.55 9.10 -35.11
N ALA A 173 3.75 9.68 -36.30
CA ALA A 173 3.36 9.04 -37.54
C ALA A 173 4.18 7.74 -37.65
N GLU A 174 3.50 6.59 -37.58
CA GLU A 174 4.12 5.31 -37.95
C GLU A 174 4.58 5.44 -39.41
N SER A 175 5.89 5.22 -39.63
CA SER A 175 6.54 5.29 -40.95
C SER A 175 6.37 3.99 -41.72
#